data_AF-A0A7Y0SJJ9-F1
#
_entry.id   AF-A0A7Y0SJJ9-F1
#
_cell.length_a   1.000
_cell.length_b   1.000
_cell.length_c   1.000
_cell.angle_alpha   90.00
_cell.angle_beta   90.00
_cell.angle_gamma   90.00
#
_symmetry.space_group_name_H-M   'P 1'
#
loop_
_entity.id
_entity.type
_entity.pdbx_description
1 polymer ?
#
loop_
_entity_poly.entity_id
_entity_poly.type
_entity_poly.pdbx_seq_one_letter_code
_entity_poly.pdbx_strand_id
1 'polypeptide(L)' 'SEIFHLDLSRTNVVDGQLTIIVREKSIPLFDLQNGLASKSQNVQERTGHGHVVIVQIGNQRVGFVVDTLIGQEEVVI' A
#
# COMPACT_ATOMS: atom_id res chain seq x y z
N SER A 1 -12.29 -4.59 -1.92
CA SER A 1 -10.82 -4.39 -1.84
C SER A 1 -10.15 -5.70 -2.20
N GLU A 2 -8.95 -5.65 -2.77
CA GLU A 2 -8.11 -6.84 -2.98
C GLU A 2 -6.87 -6.70 -2.07
N ILE A 3 -6.42 -7.79 -1.45
CA ILE A 3 -5.27 -7.77 -0.54
C ILE A 3 -4.20 -8.71 -1.08
N PHE A 4 -2.95 -8.23 -1.12
CA PHE A 4 -1.81 -8.98 -1.64
C PHE A 4 -0.64 -8.93 -0.67
N HIS A 5 0.12 -10.02 -0.62
CA HIS A 5 1.47 -9.99 -0.06
C HIS A 5 2.37 -9.21 -1.00
N LEU A 6 3.01 -8.16 -0.49
CA LEU A 6 3.98 -7.38 -1.24
C LEU A 6 5.39 -7.66 -0.71
N ASP A 7 6.24 -8.11 -1.61
CA ASP A 7 7.67 -7.97 -1.45
C ASP A 7 8.07 -6.56 -1.91
N LEU A 8 8.54 -5.71 -0.98
CA LEU A 8 8.89 -4.31 -1.27
C LEU A 8 10.02 -4.21 -2.31
N SER A 9 10.84 -5.27 -2.48
CA SER A 9 11.84 -5.33 -3.56
C SER A 9 11.25 -5.38 -4.97
N ARG A 10 9.94 -5.63 -5.11
CA ARG A 10 9.22 -5.67 -6.40
C ARG A 10 8.49 -4.36 -6.72
N THR A 11 8.78 -3.30 -5.97
CA THR A 11 8.24 -1.97 -6.24
C THR A 11 9.09 -1.24 -7.28
N ASN A 12 8.47 -0.31 -7.99
CA ASN A 12 9.13 0.56 -8.96
C ASN A 12 8.79 2.02 -8.65
N VAL A 13 9.64 2.96 -9.06
CA VAL A 13 9.33 4.39 -9.02
C VAL A 13 9.00 4.86 -10.43
N VAL A 14 7.78 5.38 -10.61
CA VAL A 14 7.29 5.96 -11.87
C VAL A 14 6.91 7.40 -11.58
N ASP A 15 7.51 8.37 -12.28
CA ASP A 15 7.31 9.81 -12.06
C ASP A 15 7.48 10.25 -10.59
N GLY A 16 8.42 9.63 -9.88
CA GLY A 16 8.68 9.89 -8.46
C GLY A 16 7.70 9.20 -7.49
N GLN A 17 6.72 8.44 -7.99
CA GLN A 17 5.75 7.72 -7.19
C GLN A 17 6.10 6.23 -7.09
N LEU A 18 6.17 5.71 -5.86
CA LEU A 18 6.32 4.27 -5.61
C LEU A 18 5.09 3.52 -6.12
N THR A 19 5.29 2.43 -6.86
CA THR A 19 4.27 1.77 -7.68
C THR A 19 4.50 0.26 -7.75
N ILE A 20 3.42 -0.51 -7.88
CA ILE A 20 3.47 -1.95 -8.20
C ILE A 20 2.70 -2.26 -9.47
N ILE A 21 3.06 -3.35 -10.14
CA ILE A 21 2.33 -3.85 -11.30
C ILE A 21 1.41 -4.97 -10.86
N VAL A 22 0.10 -4.78 -11.03
CA VAL A 22 -0.93 -5.80 -10.74
C VAL A 22 -1.82 -5.97 -11.95
N ARG A 23 -1.80 -7.18 -12.53
CA ARG A 23 -2.52 -7.52 -13.76
C ARG A 23 -2.25 -6.49 -14.86
N GLU A 24 -0.96 -6.24 -15.12
CA GLU A 24 -0.46 -5.31 -16.15
C GLU A 24 -0.83 -3.83 -15.94
N LYS A 25 -1.39 -3.46 -14.79
CA LYS A 25 -1.67 -2.07 -14.45
C LYS A 25 -0.77 -1.61 -13.32
N SER A 26 -0.19 -0.42 -13.51
CA SER A 26 0.51 0.32 -12.47
C SER A 26 -0.46 0.79 -11.41
N ILE A 27 -0.16 0.49 -10.15
CA ILE A 27 -0.92 0.93 -8.98
C ILE A 27 0.02 1.71 -8.07
N PRO A 28 -0.24 3.01 -7.84
CA PRO A 28 0.57 3.82 -6.93
C PRO A 28 0.40 3.31 -5.50
N LEU A 29 1.50 3.33 -4.75
CA LEU A 29 1.59 2.93 -3.36
C LEU A 29 1.71 4.13 -2.43
N PHE A 30 1.03 4.05 -1.29
CA PHE A 30 1.15 4.98 -0.18
C PHE A 30 1.41 4.22 1.11
N ASP A 31 2.40 4.67 1.88
CA ASP A 31 2.68 4.11 3.21
C ASP A 31 1.80 4.79 4.26
N LEU A 32 0.83 4.06 4.81
CA LEU A 32 -0.09 4.60 5.80
C LEU A 32 0.58 4.95 7.13
N GLN A 33 1.65 4.28 7.51
CA GLN A 33 2.36 4.61 8.75
C GLN A 33 3.05 5.96 8.63
N ASN A 34 3.72 6.19 7.51
CA ASN A 34 4.40 7.45 7.25
C ASN A 34 3.40 8.58 6.97
N GLY A 35 2.30 8.29 6.25
CA GLY A 35 1.31 9.28 5.86
C GLY A 35 0.37 9.74 6.98
N LEU A 36 0.12 8.91 8.00
CA LEU A 36 -0.80 9.22 9.11
C LEU A 36 -0.07 9.55 10.43
N ALA A 37 1.24 9.30 10.54
CA ALA A 37 1.99 9.65 11.74
C ALA A 37 2.09 11.18 11.89
N SER A 38 1.50 11.71 12.97
CA SER A 38 1.45 13.15 13.27
C SER A 38 2.83 13.81 13.47
N LYS A 39 3.92 13.05 13.54
CA LYS A 39 5.29 13.57 13.65
C LYS A 39 6.23 12.63 12.88
N SER A 40 7.03 13.25 12.02
CA SER A 40 8.19 12.71 11.32
C SER A 40 9.15 11.97 12.27
N GLN A 41 8.81 10.74 12.62
CA GLN A 41 9.80 9.80 13.12
C GLN A 41 10.49 9.25 11.87
N ASN A 42 11.82 9.26 11.92
CA ASN A 42 12.75 8.81 10.88
C ASN A 42 12.08 7.85 9.89
N VAL A 43 11.99 8.27 8.63
CA VAL A 43 11.61 7.42 7.49
C VAL A 43 12.69 6.36 7.39
N GLN A 44 12.59 5.31 8.20
CA GLN A 44 13.34 4.10 7.95
C GLN A 44 12.73 3.53 6.68
N GLU A 45 13.52 3.50 5.61
CA GLU A 45 13.18 2.73 4.43
C GLU A 45 12.86 1.31 4.91
N ARG A 46 11.59 0.92 4.77
CA ARG A 46 11.15 -0.43 5.12
C ARG A 46 11.91 -1.41 4.24
N THR A 47 12.86 -2.10 4.85
CA THR A 47 13.59 -3.21 4.22
C THR A 47 12.89 -4.51 4.64
N GLY A 48 12.03 -5.06 3.76
CA GLY A 48 11.38 -6.34 4.05
C GLY A 48 10.06 -6.62 3.31
N HIS A 49 9.24 -7.48 3.93
CA HIS A 49 7.91 -7.88 3.45
C HIS A 49 6.82 -7.00 4.08
N GLY A 50 5.84 -6.58 3.28
CA GLY A 50 4.66 -5.83 3.74
C GLY A 50 3.38 -6.36 3.09
N HIS A 51 2.23 -5.88 3.54
CA HIS A 51 0.96 -6.15 2.89
C HIS A 51 0.51 -4.93 2.11
N VAL A 52 -0.07 -5.13 0.92
CA VAL A 52 -0.74 -4.06 0.19
C VAL A 52 -2.23 -4.30 0.15
N VAL A 53 -2.97 -3.32 0.65
CA VAL A 53 -4.42 -3.23 0.48
C VAL A 53 -4.70 -2.38 -0.73
N ILE A 54 -5.26 -2.98 -1.79
CA ILE A 54 -5.71 -2.24 -2.96
C ILE A 54 -7.16 -1.86 -2.78
N VAL A 55 -7.40 -0.56 -2.82
CA VAL A 55 -8.74 0.03 -2.81
C VAL A 55 -9.01 0.72 -4.14
N GLN A 56 -10.29 0.88 -4.46
CA GLN A 56 -10.72 1.71 -5.57
C GLN A 56 -11.29 3.01 -5.03
N ILE A 57 -10.78 4.14 -5.51
CA ILE A 57 -11.26 5.49 -5.19
C ILE A 57 -11.71 6.11 -6.51
N GLY A 58 -13.02 6.29 -6.68
CA GLY A 58 -13.60 6.65 -7.98
C GLY A 58 -13.28 5.59 -9.04
N ASN A 59 -12.56 6.00 -10.10
CA ASN A 59 -12.11 5.13 -11.19
C ASN A 59 -10.62 4.73 -11.08
N GLN A 60 -9.92 5.11 -10.02
CA GLN A 60 -8.50 4.80 -9.82
C GLN A 60 -8.31 3.73 -8.75
N ARG A 61 -7.29 2.89 -8.92
CA ARG A 61 -6.85 1.94 -7.90
C ARG A 61 -5.63 2.50 -7.18
N VAL A 62 -5.62 2.38 -5.86
CA VAL A 62 -4.54 2.85 -4.99
C VAL A 62 -4.17 1.72 -4.03
N GLY A 63 -2.87 1.51 -3.83
CA GLY A 63 -2.34 0.54 -2.88
C GLY A 63 -1.87 1.21 -1.59
N PHE A 64 -2.27 0.67 -0.45
CA PHE A 64 -1.77 1.08 0.86
C PHE A 64 -0.84 0.02 1.44
N VAL A 65 0.39 0.40 1.72
CA VAL A 65 1.37 -0.47 2.39
C VAL A 65 1.10 -0.47 3.89
N VAL A 66 0.90 -1.65 4.46
CA VAL A 66 0.62 -1.88 5.89
C VAL A 66 1.46 -3.05 6.43
N ASP A 67 1.68 -3.09 7.75
CA ASP A 67 2.40 -4.21 8.38
C ASP A 67 1.60 -5.50 8.32
N THR A 68 0.35 -5.45 8.74
CA THR A 68 -0.48 -6.65 8.96
C THR A 68 -1.93 -6.36 8.61
N LEU A 69 -2.60 -7.36 8.05
CA LEU A 69 -4.05 -7.37 7.88
C LEU A 69 -4.69 -8.01 9.12
N ILE A 70 -5.48 -7.24 9.88
CA ILE A 70 -6.11 -7.71 11.14
C ILE A 70 -7.54 -8.28 10.90
N GLY A 71 -8.10 -8.13 9.69
CA GLY A 71 -9.37 -8.76 9.29
C GLY A 71 -10.18 -7.90 8.31
N GLN A 72 -11.23 -8.48 7.72
CA GLN A 72 -12.28 -7.76 7.00
C GLN A 72 -13.50 -7.73 7.93
N GLU A 73 -13.82 -6.58 8.52
CA GLU A 73 -14.98 -6.44 9.40
C GLU A 73 -16.26 -6.41 8.55
N GLU A 74 -17.08 -7.45 8.66
CA GLU A 74 -18.44 -7.40 8.15
C GLU A 74 -19.29 -6.59 9.12
N VAL A 75 -19.49 -5.31 8.81
CA VAL A 75 -20.49 -4.50 9.52
C VAL A 75 -21.86 -4.94 9.01
N VAL A 76 -22.56 -5.73 9.83
CA VAL A 76 -23.98 -6.02 9.62
C VAL A 76 -24.78 -4.79 10.07
N ILE A 77 -25.50 -4.16 9.14
CA ILE A 77 -26.49 -3.10 9.43
C ILE A 77 -27.91 -3.66 9.42
#